data_AF-A0A349TYD2-F1
#
_entry.id   AF-A0A349TYD2-F1
#
_cell.length_a   1.000
_cell.length_b   1.000
_cell.length_c   1.000
_cell.angle_alpha   90.00
_cell.angle_beta   90.00
_cell.angle_gamma   90.00
#
_symmetry.space_group_name_H-M   'P 1'
#
loop_
_entity.id
_entity.type
_entity.pdbx_description
1 polymer ?
#
loop_
_entity_poly.entity_id
_entity_poly.type
_entity_poly.pdbx_seq_one_letter_code
_entity_poly.pdbx_strand_id
1 'polypeptide(L)'
;MTDTPAFFDYETSKKMATSSNVQARETLAARPDVCPEFLYLLATDSREEVRQRIAQNSKTPRQADVLLSHDHATEVRATLAGKISHLVPDLSPDNLNEIDHLTMQVLDTLARDEAVRVRRVLSEELAHLDFAPADIINRLARDVEIEVAQPILETSRVLRDEDLLDIIQSGPIGGALESIARRQRLDEDISDCIAKSQNESAISCLLANQSAQIREETLDLLLSEAPHHQPWHDPFARRPGLSVHAITRLAHFVAQSLFEVLSAHPEIRKEEAEEIAEIVQLRMERSGAPLTDDDPELPSRRARLLARQGRLDSDMIEDAIANGERIFIFAALSIMARVPEALIEKIISSQSPQGMTALAWRAGLSPHAATQIQIHVGRIPPAKALPLASGGRWPLSESDMRWQLEFFGIKE
;
A
#
# COMPACT_ATOMS: atom_id res chain seq x y z
N MET A 1 -57.64 16.64 -16.49
CA MET A 1 -57.83 15.35 -17.19
C MET A 1 -56.48 14.68 -17.16
N THR A 2 -56.30 13.76 -16.22
CA THR A 2 -55.10 12.95 -16.07
C THR A 2 -55.16 11.85 -17.12
N ASP A 3 -54.26 11.88 -18.11
CA ASP A 3 -54.10 10.80 -19.08
C ASP A 3 -53.73 9.52 -18.34
N THR A 4 -54.69 8.62 -18.15
CA THR A 4 -54.43 7.27 -17.70
C THR A 4 -53.61 6.58 -18.80
N PRO A 5 -52.44 6.00 -18.49
CA PRO A 5 -51.64 5.32 -19.50
C PRO A 5 -52.47 4.23 -20.18
N ALA A 6 -52.46 4.22 -21.52
CA ALA A 6 -53.16 3.22 -22.30
C ALA A 6 -52.49 1.86 -22.07
N PHE A 7 -53.11 1.02 -21.24
CA PHE A 7 -52.70 -0.36 -21.06
C PHE A 7 -52.89 -1.16 -22.35
N PHE A 8 -52.05 -2.18 -22.54
CA PHE A 8 -52.23 -3.16 -23.59
C PHE A 8 -53.60 -3.85 -23.45
N ASP A 9 -54.21 -4.20 -24.58
CA ASP A 9 -55.57 -4.73 -24.63
C ASP A 9 -55.77 -5.88 -23.63
N TYR A 10 -56.76 -5.73 -22.75
CA TYR A 10 -56.99 -6.63 -21.63
C TYR A 10 -57.38 -8.04 -22.09
N GLU A 11 -58.25 -8.14 -23.09
CA GLU A 11 -58.69 -9.44 -23.63
C GLU A 11 -57.55 -10.17 -24.34
N THR A 12 -56.70 -9.44 -25.07
CA THR A 12 -55.49 -9.98 -25.69
C THR A 12 -54.49 -10.42 -24.63
N SER A 13 -54.26 -9.62 -23.58
CA SER A 13 -53.41 -9.98 -22.44
C SER A 13 -53.87 -11.27 -21.77
N LYS A 14 -55.18 -11.39 -21.50
CA LYS A 14 -55.78 -12.60 -20.93
C LYS A 14 -55.57 -13.83 -21.81
N LYS A 15 -55.85 -13.73 -23.11
CA LYS A 15 -55.64 -14.83 -24.07
C LYS A 15 -54.18 -15.25 -24.15
N MET A 16 -53.26 -14.29 -24.14
CA MET A 16 -51.82 -14.56 -24.16
C MET A 16 -51.38 -15.24 -22.86
N ALA A 17 -51.78 -14.73 -21.70
CA ALA A 17 -51.41 -15.26 -20.38
C ALA A 17 -51.85 -16.72 -20.18
N THR A 18 -53.03 -17.10 -20.71
CA THR A 18 -53.54 -18.48 -20.60
C THR A 18 -53.23 -19.35 -21.84
N SER A 19 -52.45 -18.85 -22.79
CA SER A 19 -52.11 -19.57 -24.02
C SER A 19 -51.19 -20.76 -23.72
N SER A 20 -51.34 -21.87 -24.45
CA SER A 20 -50.36 -22.97 -24.41
C SER A 20 -49.02 -22.57 -25.06
N ASN A 21 -49.00 -21.53 -25.88
CA ASN A 21 -47.80 -21.04 -26.55
C ASN A 21 -46.91 -20.25 -25.57
N VAL A 22 -45.74 -20.81 -25.25
CA VAL A 22 -44.74 -20.21 -24.37
C VAL A 22 -44.27 -18.84 -24.86
N GLN A 23 -44.05 -18.69 -26.17
CA GLN A 23 -43.61 -17.42 -26.77
C GLN A 23 -44.62 -16.30 -26.54
N ALA A 24 -45.92 -16.62 -26.58
CA ALA A 24 -46.96 -15.64 -26.32
C ALA A 24 -46.94 -15.16 -24.86
N ARG A 25 -46.73 -16.08 -23.90
CA ARG A 25 -46.61 -15.76 -22.48
C ARG A 25 -45.33 -14.98 -22.18
N GLU A 26 -44.21 -15.38 -22.77
CA GLU A 26 -42.94 -14.66 -22.64
C GLU A 26 -43.04 -13.23 -23.21
N THR A 27 -43.67 -13.08 -24.38
CA THR A 27 -43.89 -11.78 -24.99
C THR A 27 -44.74 -10.90 -24.08
N LEU A 28 -45.80 -11.44 -23.47
CA LEU A 28 -46.62 -10.70 -22.52
C LEU A 28 -45.81 -10.31 -21.26
N ALA A 29 -45.01 -11.23 -20.73
CA ALA A 29 -44.20 -11.04 -19.53
C ALA A 29 -43.17 -9.90 -19.67
N ALA A 30 -42.65 -9.67 -20.87
CA ALA A 30 -41.65 -8.62 -21.14
C ALA A 30 -42.25 -7.21 -21.32
N ARG A 31 -43.58 -7.07 -21.41
CA ARG A 31 -44.21 -5.80 -21.76
C ARG A 31 -44.33 -4.84 -20.55
N PRO A 32 -44.02 -3.54 -20.72
CA PRO A 32 -44.13 -2.54 -19.67
C PRO A 32 -45.54 -1.94 -19.51
N ASP A 33 -46.47 -2.26 -20.42
CA ASP A 33 -47.83 -1.68 -20.50
C ASP A 33 -48.93 -2.70 -20.18
N VAL A 34 -48.62 -3.82 -19.53
CA VAL A 34 -49.57 -4.87 -19.16
C VAL A 34 -50.14 -4.63 -17.77
N CYS A 35 -51.43 -4.97 -17.57
CA CYS A 35 -52.04 -4.90 -16.25
C CYS A 35 -51.27 -5.77 -15.24
N PRO A 36 -50.95 -5.27 -14.04
CA PRO A 36 -50.08 -5.98 -13.10
C PRO A 36 -50.62 -7.35 -12.64
N GLU A 37 -51.93 -7.60 -12.70
CA GLU A 37 -52.51 -8.91 -12.35
C GLU A 37 -52.04 -10.03 -13.28
N PHE A 38 -51.81 -9.74 -14.57
CA PHE A 38 -51.29 -10.74 -15.51
C PHE A 38 -49.82 -11.04 -15.25
N LEU A 39 -49.03 -10.05 -14.83
CA LEU A 39 -47.64 -10.26 -14.42
C LEU A 39 -47.58 -11.11 -13.15
N TYR A 40 -48.48 -10.85 -12.19
CA TYR A 40 -48.61 -11.68 -10.99
C TYR A 40 -48.99 -13.13 -11.32
N LEU A 41 -49.94 -13.34 -12.22
CA LEU A 41 -50.33 -14.69 -12.67
C LEU A 41 -49.14 -15.44 -13.29
N LEU A 42 -48.41 -14.80 -14.20
CA LEU A 42 -47.27 -15.39 -14.90
C LEU A 42 -46.03 -15.60 -14.00
N ALA A 43 -45.98 -15.01 -12.80
CA ALA A 43 -44.92 -15.27 -11.83
C ALA A 43 -44.86 -16.75 -11.39
N THR A 44 -45.96 -17.49 -11.56
CA THR A 44 -46.06 -18.93 -11.24
C THR A 44 -46.07 -19.84 -12.48
N ASP A 45 -45.66 -19.32 -13.65
CA ASP A 45 -45.66 -20.08 -14.89
C ASP A 45 -44.83 -21.36 -14.80
N SER A 46 -45.27 -22.42 -15.47
CA SER A 46 -44.52 -23.68 -15.61
C SER A 46 -43.13 -23.51 -16.24
N ARG A 47 -42.93 -22.48 -17.07
CA ARG A 47 -41.70 -22.26 -17.84
C ARG A 47 -40.78 -21.25 -17.17
N GLU A 48 -39.54 -21.65 -16.95
CA GLU A 48 -38.48 -20.81 -16.36
C GLU A 48 -38.28 -19.52 -17.16
N GLU A 49 -38.30 -19.60 -18.50
CA GLU A 49 -38.03 -18.46 -19.37
C GLU A 49 -39.07 -17.34 -19.18
N VAL A 50 -40.33 -17.71 -18.98
CA VAL A 50 -41.42 -16.76 -18.72
C VAL A 50 -41.25 -16.13 -17.34
N ARG A 51 -40.98 -16.92 -16.30
CA ARG A 51 -40.77 -16.40 -14.94
C ARG A 51 -39.55 -15.49 -14.86
N GLN A 52 -38.49 -15.81 -15.58
CA GLN A 52 -37.31 -14.95 -15.70
C GLN A 52 -37.67 -13.59 -16.33
N ARG A 53 -38.50 -13.54 -17.37
CA ARG A 53 -38.99 -12.26 -17.91
C ARG A 53 -39.80 -11.46 -16.90
N ILE A 54 -40.64 -12.12 -16.10
CA ILE A 54 -41.38 -11.46 -15.03
C ILE A 54 -40.41 -10.88 -13.98
N ALA A 55 -39.36 -11.62 -13.61
CA ALA A 55 -38.31 -11.14 -12.70
C ALA A 55 -37.53 -9.92 -13.26
N GLN A 56 -37.40 -9.78 -14.58
CA GLN A 56 -36.76 -8.60 -15.22
C GLN A 56 -37.71 -7.40 -15.33
N ASN A 57 -39.02 -7.64 -15.36
CA ASN A 57 -39.98 -6.59 -15.65
C ASN A 57 -40.14 -5.63 -14.46
N SER A 58 -39.87 -4.34 -14.70
CA SER A 58 -39.95 -3.26 -13.70
C SER A 58 -41.38 -2.98 -13.23
N LYS A 59 -42.40 -3.46 -13.95
CA LYS A 59 -43.82 -3.32 -13.60
C LYS A 59 -44.39 -4.51 -12.85
N THR A 60 -43.60 -5.58 -12.65
CA THR A 60 -44.03 -6.73 -11.84
C THR A 60 -44.32 -6.27 -10.40
N PRO A 61 -45.52 -6.55 -9.86
CA PRO A 61 -45.88 -6.22 -8.48
C PRO A 61 -44.93 -6.82 -7.45
N ARG A 62 -44.76 -6.15 -6.31
CA ARG A 62 -43.92 -6.65 -5.20
C ARG A 62 -44.36 -7.99 -4.66
N GLN A 63 -45.67 -8.26 -4.65
CA GLN A 63 -46.21 -9.55 -4.24
C GLN A 63 -45.74 -10.68 -5.16
N ALA A 64 -45.54 -10.42 -6.45
CA ALA A 64 -44.96 -11.38 -7.39
C ALA A 64 -43.44 -11.52 -7.20
N ASP A 65 -42.74 -10.42 -6.91
CA ASP A 65 -41.31 -10.46 -6.58
C ASP A 65 -41.05 -11.37 -5.36
N VAL A 66 -41.91 -11.35 -4.33
CA VAL A 66 -41.84 -12.27 -3.17
C VAL A 66 -42.02 -13.74 -3.54
N LEU A 67 -42.88 -14.04 -4.51
CA LEU A 67 -43.03 -15.41 -5.01
C LEU A 67 -41.76 -15.85 -5.76
N LEU A 68 -41.25 -14.98 -6.63
CA LEU A 68 -40.07 -15.23 -7.44
C LEU A 68 -38.78 -15.32 -6.61
N SER A 69 -38.72 -14.69 -5.43
CA SER A 69 -37.56 -14.83 -4.54
C SER A 69 -37.42 -16.24 -3.95
N HIS A 70 -38.46 -17.06 -4.05
CA HIS A 70 -38.47 -18.46 -3.64
C HIS A 70 -38.58 -19.42 -4.84
N ASP A 71 -38.29 -18.92 -6.06
CA ASP A 71 -38.36 -19.75 -7.27
C ASP A 71 -37.38 -20.93 -7.20
N HIS A 72 -37.72 -22.06 -7.81
CA HIS A 72 -36.81 -23.21 -7.86
C HIS A 72 -35.61 -22.98 -8.79
N ALA A 73 -35.76 -22.14 -9.81
CA ALA A 73 -34.70 -21.83 -10.76
C ALA A 73 -33.79 -20.71 -10.24
N THR A 74 -32.51 -21.02 -10.07
CA THR A 74 -31.48 -20.07 -9.65
C THR A 74 -31.38 -18.85 -10.58
N GLU A 75 -31.60 -19.04 -11.88
CA GLU A 75 -31.56 -17.95 -12.86
C GLU A 75 -32.66 -16.92 -12.64
N VAL A 76 -33.87 -17.35 -12.28
CA VAL A 76 -34.99 -16.46 -11.97
C VAL A 76 -34.67 -15.64 -10.72
N ARG A 77 -34.19 -16.27 -9.66
CA ARG A 77 -33.82 -15.59 -8.41
C ARG A 77 -32.65 -14.62 -8.59
N ALA A 78 -31.62 -14.99 -9.35
CA ALA A 78 -30.49 -14.10 -9.64
C ALA A 78 -30.92 -12.90 -10.50
N THR A 79 -31.79 -13.14 -11.47
CA THR A 79 -32.38 -12.08 -12.30
C THR A 79 -33.20 -11.11 -11.45
N LEU A 80 -33.99 -11.64 -10.51
CA LEU A 80 -34.74 -10.84 -9.55
C LEU A 80 -33.81 -10.02 -8.64
N ALA A 81 -32.70 -10.60 -8.16
CA ALA A 81 -31.72 -9.92 -7.32
C ALA A 81 -31.19 -8.64 -7.98
N GLY A 82 -30.86 -8.71 -9.28
CA GLY A 82 -30.45 -7.53 -10.05
C GLY A 82 -31.53 -6.46 -10.09
N LYS A 83 -32.76 -6.82 -10.50
CA LYS A 83 -33.89 -5.89 -10.54
C LYS A 83 -34.14 -5.23 -9.17
N ILE A 84 -34.19 -6.02 -8.10
CA ILE A 84 -34.57 -5.54 -6.77
C ILE A 84 -33.48 -4.61 -6.20
N SER A 85 -32.20 -4.88 -6.48
CA SER A 85 -31.10 -4.02 -6.06
C SER A 85 -31.21 -2.61 -6.65
N HIS A 86 -31.65 -2.47 -7.90
CA HIS A 86 -31.89 -1.16 -8.52
C HIS A 86 -33.01 -0.34 -7.87
N LEU A 87 -33.84 -0.95 -7.02
CA LEU A 87 -34.98 -0.30 -6.37
C LEU A 87 -34.65 0.13 -4.93
N VAL A 88 -33.46 -0.25 -4.44
CA VAL A 88 -32.95 0.15 -3.12
C VAL A 88 -32.83 1.66 -2.94
N PRO A 89 -32.33 2.45 -3.92
CA PRO A 89 -32.20 3.90 -3.75
C PRO A 89 -33.53 4.63 -3.51
N ASP A 90 -34.65 4.05 -3.92
CA ASP A 90 -35.98 4.62 -3.76
C ASP A 90 -36.64 4.28 -2.41
N LEU A 91 -36.01 3.42 -1.60
CA LEU A 91 -36.53 3.03 -0.29
C LEU A 91 -36.47 4.21 0.67
N SER A 92 -37.61 4.53 1.31
CA SER A 92 -37.66 5.55 2.35
C SER A 92 -37.38 4.92 3.72
N PRO A 93 -36.25 5.24 4.39
CA PRO A 93 -35.94 4.67 5.71
C PRO A 93 -36.88 5.18 6.81
N ASP A 94 -37.49 6.36 6.62
CA ASP A 94 -38.32 7.02 7.64
C ASP A 94 -39.80 6.63 7.60
N ASN A 95 -40.28 6.07 6.47
CA ASN A 95 -41.67 5.65 6.28
C ASN A 95 -41.74 4.48 5.29
N LEU A 96 -41.39 3.29 5.75
CA LEU A 96 -41.57 2.07 4.96
C LEU A 96 -43.06 1.85 4.70
N ASN A 97 -43.47 2.09 3.47
CA ASN A 97 -44.79 1.68 3.01
C ASN A 97 -44.77 0.15 2.77
N GLU A 98 -45.94 -0.44 2.48
CA GLU A 98 -46.04 -1.88 2.22
C GLU A 98 -45.13 -2.37 1.07
N ILE A 99 -44.90 -1.53 0.05
CA ILE A 99 -44.01 -1.84 -1.08
C ILE A 99 -42.55 -1.92 -0.63
N ASP A 100 -42.12 -1.01 0.26
CA ASP A 100 -40.76 -1.00 0.79
C ASP A 100 -40.53 -2.21 1.70
N HIS A 101 -41.51 -2.57 2.53
CA HIS A 101 -41.47 -3.78 3.37
C HIS A 101 -41.30 -5.05 2.53
N LEU A 102 -42.08 -5.20 1.46
CA LEU A 102 -41.96 -6.35 0.56
C LEU A 102 -40.61 -6.36 -0.18
N THR A 103 -40.11 -5.20 -0.58
CA THR A 103 -38.80 -5.08 -1.23
C THR A 103 -37.67 -5.52 -0.29
N MET A 104 -37.71 -5.07 0.97
CA MET A 104 -36.78 -5.49 2.01
C MET A 104 -36.88 -6.99 2.31
N GLN A 105 -38.08 -7.56 2.35
CA GLN A 105 -38.27 -9.00 2.51
C GLN A 105 -37.61 -9.81 1.38
N VAL A 106 -37.76 -9.35 0.12
CA VAL A 106 -37.14 -10.00 -1.03
C VAL A 106 -35.62 -9.92 -0.94
N LEU A 107 -35.07 -8.75 -0.65
CA LEU A 107 -33.62 -8.56 -0.45
C LEU A 107 -33.08 -9.49 0.64
N ASP A 108 -33.75 -9.55 1.79
CA ASP A 108 -33.37 -10.38 2.93
C ASP A 108 -33.37 -11.89 2.59
N THR A 109 -34.36 -12.31 1.80
CA THR A 109 -34.47 -13.69 1.30
C THR A 109 -33.31 -14.01 0.35
N LEU A 110 -33.07 -13.16 -0.65
CA LEU A 110 -32.03 -13.37 -1.66
C LEU A 110 -30.62 -13.27 -1.08
N ALA A 111 -30.41 -12.47 -0.03
CA ALA A 111 -29.14 -12.38 0.68
C ALA A 111 -28.82 -13.65 1.50
N ARG A 112 -29.81 -14.49 1.78
CA ARG A 112 -29.67 -15.80 2.46
C ARG A 112 -29.82 -16.97 1.50
N ASP A 113 -29.88 -16.70 0.20
CA ASP A 113 -30.08 -17.74 -0.82
C ASP A 113 -28.97 -18.79 -0.74
N GLU A 114 -29.30 -20.06 -0.93
CA GLU A 114 -28.32 -21.14 -0.92
C GLU A 114 -27.36 -21.03 -2.12
N ALA A 115 -27.82 -20.48 -3.25
CA ALA A 115 -27.02 -20.35 -4.45
C ALA A 115 -26.09 -19.13 -4.40
N VAL A 116 -24.78 -19.39 -4.42
CA VAL A 116 -23.71 -18.37 -4.47
C VAL A 116 -23.96 -17.34 -5.57
N ARG A 117 -24.43 -17.79 -6.74
CA ARG A 117 -24.72 -16.91 -7.87
C ARG A 117 -25.74 -15.81 -7.55
N VAL A 118 -26.79 -16.13 -6.78
CA VAL A 118 -27.82 -15.15 -6.41
C VAL A 118 -27.23 -14.10 -5.47
N ARG A 119 -26.52 -14.56 -4.42
CA ARG A 119 -25.87 -13.68 -3.45
C ARG A 119 -24.77 -12.82 -4.09
N ARG A 120 -24.03 -13.37 -5.06
CA ARG A 120 -23.01 -12.63 -5.84
C ARG A 120 -23.63 -11.49 -6.64
N VAL A 121 -24.72 -11.75 -7.38
CA VAL A 121 -25.42 -10.70 -8.12
C VAL A 121 -25.90 -9.61 -7.16
N LEU A 122 -26.47 -10.00 -6.02
CA LEU A 122 -26.89 -9.04 -5.00
C LEU A 122 -25.70 -8.21 -4.47
N SER A 123 -24.56 -8.86 -4.19
CA SER A 123 -23.34 -8.21 -3.72
C SER A 123 -22.79 -7.21 -4.74
N GLU A 124 -22.66 -7.61 -6.01
CA GLU A 124 -22.15 -6.75 -7.10
C GLU A 124 -23.01 -5.50 -7.28
N GLU A 125 -24.34 -5.64 -7.22
CA GLU A 125 -25.26 -4.50 -7.39
C GLU A 125 -25.32 -3.60 -6.16
N LEU A 126 -25.28 -4.17 -4.94
CA LEU A 126 -25.36 -3.39 -3.70
C LEU A 126 -24.03 -2.74 -3.29
N ALA A 127 -22.89 -3.27 -3.74
CA ALA A 127 -21.54 -2.81 -3.36
C ALA A 127 -21.31 -1.32 -3.61
N HIS A 128 -21.97 -0.73 -4.61
CA HIS A 128 -21.79 0.66 -5.01
C HIS A 128 -22.84 1.62 -4.44
N LEU A 129 -23.82 1.11 -3.70
CA LEU A 129 -24.94 1.90 -3.18
C LEU A 129 -24.64 2.43 -1.77
N ASP A 130 -24.60 3.76 -1.63
CA ASP A 130 -24.31 4.43 -0.35
C ASP A 130 -25.45 4.27 0.70
N PHE A 131 -26.66 3.93 0.25
CA PHE A 131 -27.86 3.79 1.10
C PHE A 131 -28.37 2.35 1.19
N ALA A 132 -27.53 1.36 0.85
CA ALA A 132 -27.92 -0.03 0.98
C ALA A 132 -28.20 -0.43 2.44
N PRO A 133 -29.14 -1.35 2.71
CA PRO A 133 -29.45 -1.78 4.08
C PRO A 133 -28.22 -2.38 4.77
N ALA A 134 -27.79 -1.77 5.87
CA ALA A 134 -26.55 -2.12 6.56
C ALA A 134 -26.49 -3.58 7.01
N ASP A 135 -27.61 -4.17 7.45
CA ASP A 135 -27.66 -5.58 7.87
C ASP A 135 -27.40 -6.55 6.70
N ILE A 136 -27.85 -6.19 5.50
CA ILE A 136 -27.66 -7.00 4.29
C ILE A 136 -26.21 -6.88 3.82
N ILE A 137 -25.68 -5.66 3.79
CA ILE A 137 -24.27 -5.41 3.46
C ILE A 137 -23.35 -6.17 4.42
N ASN A 138 -23.58 -6.07 5.73
CA ASN A 138 -22.79 -6.76 6.75
C ASN A 138 -22.86 -8.29 6.62
N ARG A 139 -24.00 -8.84 6.22
CA ARG A 139 -24.16 -10.27 5.94
C ARG A 139 -23.33 -10.70 4.73
N LEU A 140 -23.47 -9.99 3.61
CA LEU A 140 -22.74 -10.31 2.38
C LEU A 140 -21.23 -10.13 2.54
N ALA A 141 -20.79 -9.14 3.32
CA ALA A 141 -19.37 -8.95 3.67
C ALA A 141 -18.77 -10.12 4.46
N ARG A 142 -19.59 -10.85 5.22
CA ARG A 142 -19.22 -12.02 6.04
C ARG A 142 -19.68 -13.33 5.39
N ASP A 143 -19.96 -13.32 4.09
CA ASP A 143 -20.29 -14.53 3.36
C ASP A 143 -19.12 -15.51 3.40
N VAL A 144 -19.42 -16.80 3.32
CA VAL A 144 -18.40 -17.86 3.33
C VAL A 144 -17.68 -17.98 1.98
N GLU A 145 -18.29 -17.45 0.91
CA GLU A 145 -17.74 -17.45 -0.43
C GLU A 145 -17.15 -16.08 -0.78
N ILE A 146 -15.87 -16.05 -1.17
CA ILE A 146 -15.17 -14.81 -1.49
C ILE A 146 -15.80 -14.08 -2.68
N GLU A 147 -16.36 -14.80 -3.66
CA GLU A 147 -17.06 -14.18 -4.80
C GLU A 147 -18.24 -13.31 -4.38
N VAL A 148 -18.83 -13.58 -3.21
CA VAL A 148 -19.92 -12.79 -2.62
C VAL A 148 -19.37 -11.69 -1.71
N ALA A 149 -18.38 -11.98 -0.87
CA ALA A 149 -17.85 -11.00 0.07
C ALA A 149 -17.01 -9.91 -0.60
N GLN A 150 -16.24 -10.26 -1.63
CA GLN A 150 -15.26 -9.39 -2.28
C GLN A 150 -15.85 -8.05 -2.76
N PRO A 151 -16.94 -7.98 -3.55
CA PRO A 151 -17.45 -6.69 -4.03
C PRO A 151 -17.81 -5.73 -2.89
N ILE A 152 -18.42 -6.27 -1.83
CA ILE A 152 -18.76 -5.51 -0.63
C ILE A 152 -17.50 -5.03 0.10
N LEU A 153 -16.57 -5.95 0.38
CA LEU A 153 -15.34 -5.65 1.12
C LEU A 153 -14.45 -4.65 0.36
N GLU A 154 -14.39 -4.71 -0.97
CA GLU A 154 -13.57 -3.80 -1.79
C GLU A 154 -14.18 -2.41 -1.95
N THR A 155 -15.51 -2.30 -2.05
CA THR A 155 -16.14 -1.05 -2.55
C THR A 155 -17.22 -0.44 -1.66
N SER A 156 -17.90 -1.23 -0.82
CA SER A 156 -19.06 -0.71 -0.08
C SER A 156 -18.68 0.38 0.91
N ARG A 157 -19.31 1.55 0.78
CA ARG A 157 -19.16 2.69 1.70
C ARG A 157 -20.05 2.60 2.93
N VAL A 158 -20.97 1.65 2.95
CA VAL A 158 -21.83 1.38 4.11
C VAL A 158 -21.04 0.72 5.24
N LEU A 159 -20.03 -0.09 4.91
CA LEU A 159 -19.09 -0.64 5.88
C LEU A 159 -18.19 0.46 6.43
N ARG A 160 -18.27 0.69 7.73
CA ARG A 160 -17.40 1.61 8.48
C ARG A 160 -16.13 0.89 8.92
N ASP A 161 -15.14 1.66 9.36
CA ASP A 161 -13.86 1.10 9.80
C ASP A 161 -14.00 0.12 10.97
N GLU A 162 -14.94 0.39 11.89
CA GLU A 162 -15.32 -0.53 12.97
C GLU A 162 -15.78 -1.90 12.44
N ASP A 163 -16.57 -1.92 11.37
CA ASP A 163 -17.09 -3.15 10.76
C ASP A 163 -15.96 -3.93 10.09
N LEU A 164 -15.04 -3.24 9.41
CA LEU A 164 -13.88 -3.86 8.76
C LEU A 164 -12.90 -4.44 9.78
N LEU A 165 -12.64 -3.72 10.88
CA LEU A 165 -11.81 -4.21 11.98
C LEU A 165 -12.42 -5.47 12.63
N ASP A 166 -13.73 -5.48 12.86
CA ASP A 166 -14.43 -6.66 13.38
C ASP A 166 -14.31 -7.87 12.44
N ILE A 167 -14.44 -7.65 11.12
CA ILE A 167 -14.26 -8.72 10.11
C ILE A 167 -12.82 -9.26 10.14
N ILE A 168 -11.82 -8.39 10.25
CA ILE A 168 -10.40 -8.80 10.33
C ILE A 168 -10.13 -9.59 11.61
N GLN A 169 -10.71 -9.19 12.75
CA GLN A 169 -10.50 -9.85 14.04
C GLN A 169 -11.26 -11.17 14.18
N SER A 170 -12.36 -11.34 13.45
CA SER A 170 -13.22 -12.52 13.50
C SER A 170 -12.66 -13.74 12.75
N GLY A 171 -11.48 -13.64 12.13
CA GLY A 171 -10.91 -14.69 11.30
C GLY A 171 -11.53 -14.68 9.89
N PRO A 172 -11.08 -13.75 9.02
CA PRO A 172 -11.67 -13.56 7.70
C PRO A 172 -11.44 -14.77 6.79
N ILE A 173 -12.35 -14.98 5.84
CA ILE A 173 -12.19 -15.97 4.79
C ILE A 173 -10.98 -15.65 3.89
N GLY A 174 -10.46 -16.65 3.18
CA GLY A 174 -9.39 -16.43 2.21
C GLY A 174 -9.81 -15.41 1.13
N GLY A 175 -8.94 -14.45 0.82
CA GLY A 175 -9.24 -13.37 -0.12
C GLY A 175 -9.84 -12.11 0.51
N ALA A 176 -10.42 -12.19 1.71
CA ALA A 176 -11.10 -11.04 2.31
C ALA A 176 -10.12 -9.95 2.77
N LEU A 177 -8.95 -10.31 3.29
CA LEU A 177 -7.92 -9.32 3.66
C LEU A 177 -7.37 -8.60 2.43
N GLU A 178 -7.19 -9.32 1.33
CA GLU A 178 -6.78 -8.77 0.04
C GLU A 178 -7.82 -7.78 -0.49
N SER A 179 -9.11 -8.12 -0.37
CA SER A 179 -10.22 -7.23 -0.72
C SER A 179 -10.24 -5.96 0.13
N ILE A 180 -10.09 -6.07 1.45
CA ILE A 180 -10.03 -4.91 2.34
C ILE A 180 -8.80 -4.04 2.00
N ALA A 181 -7.64 -4.66 1.73
CA ALA A 181 -6.41 -3.97 1.38
C ALA A 181 -6.50 -3.16 0.07
N ARG A 182 -7.41 -3.52 -0.84
CA ARG A 182 -7.65 -2.81 -2.11
C ARG A 182 -8.64 -1.64 -2.00
N ARG A 183 -9.30 -1.46 -0.84
CA ARG A 183 -10.28 -0.37 -0.65
C ARG A 183 -9.64 0.99 -0.85
N GLN A 184 -10.38 1.92 -1.44
CA GLN A 184 -9.92 3.30 -1.53
C GLN A 184 -9.93 3.98 -0.16
N ARG A 185 -8.91 4.80 0.14
CA ARG A 185 -8.79 5.59 1.38
C ARG A 185 -8.87 4.74 2.65
N LEU A 186 -8.09 3.65 2.69
CA LEU A 186 -7.98 2.81 3.88
C LEU A 186 -7.33 3.60 5.03
N ASP A 187 -7.93 3.54 6.22
CA ASP A 187 -7.42 4.21 7.41
C ASP A 187 -6.20 3.50 8.02
N GLU A 188 -5.40 4.25 8.78
CA GLU A 188 -4.15 3.79 9.40
C GLU A 188 -4.35 2.55 10.29
N ASP A 189 -5.43 2.50 11.08
CA ASP A 189 -5.66 1.41 12.02
C ASP A 189 -5.96 0.07 11.31
N ILE A 190 -6.65 0.13 10.16
CA ILE A 190 -6.93 -1.05 9.34
C ILE A 190 -5.66 -1.50 8.62
N SER A 191 -4.89 -0.56 8.05
CA SER A 191 -3.60 -0.84 7.44
C SER A 191 -2.66 -1.56 8.40
N ASP A 192 -2.59 -1.11 9.66
CA ASP A 192 -1.79 -1.74 10.71
C ASP A 192 -2.26 -3.16 11.04
N CYS A 193 -3.57 -3.40 11.06
CA CYS A 193 -4.13 -4.74 11.27
C CYS A 193 -3.77 -5.69 10.11
N ILE A 194 -3.85 -5.22 8.87
CA ILE A 194 -3.45 -6.00 7.69
C ILE A 194 -1.95 -6.29 7.71
N ALA A 195 -1.11 -5.31 8.04
CA ALA A 195 0.33 -5.49 8.17
C ALA A 195 0.69 -6.56 9.22
N LYS A 196 -0.04 -6.61 10.34
CA LYS A 196 0.15 -7.59 11.43
C LYS A 196 -0.41 -8.99 11.11
N SER A 197 -1.23 -9.13 10.06
CA SER A 197 -1.90 -10.39 9.72
C SER A 197 -0.97 -11.50 9.20
N GLN A 198 0.27 -11.15 8.82
CA GLN A 198 1.23 -12.03 8.13
C GLN A 198 0.73 -12.65 6.81
N ASN A 199 -0.40 -12.16 6.27
CA ASN A 199 -0.86 -12.55 4.94
C ASN A 199 -0.05 -11.78 3.88
N GLU A 200 0.90 -12.49 3.24
CA GLU A 200 1.79 -11.91 2.22
C GLU A 200 1.03 -11.27 1.05
N SER A 201 -0.09 -11.86 0.61
CA SER A 201 -0.89 -11.35 -0.50
C SER A 201 -1.65 -10.09 -0.12
N ALA A 202 -2.21 -10.05 1.09
CA ALA A 202 -2.90 -8.87 1.60
C ALA A 202 -1.95 -7.70 1.82
N ILE A 203 -0.76 -7.95 2.37
CA ILE A 203 0.30 -6.94 2.55
C ILE A 203 0.76 -6.42 1.19
N SER A 204 0.96 -7.30 0.19
CA SER A 204 1.29 -6.90 -1.16
C SER A 204 0.21 -5.99 -1.78
N CYS A 205 -1.07 -6.30 -1.56
CA CYS A 205 -2.18 -5.46 -2.01
C CYS A 205 -2.20 -4.11 -1.27
N LEU A 206 -1.92 -4.10 0.04
CA LEU A 206 -1.86 -2.89 0.85
C LEU A 206 -0.74 -1.95 0.38
N LEU A 207 0.45 -2.49 0.13
CA LEU A 207 1.59 -1.73 -0.38
C LEU A 207 1.30 -1.15 -1.77
N ALA A 208 0.64 -1.92 -2.64
CA ALA A 208 0.21 -1.48 -3.97
C ALA A 208 -0.90 -0.40 -3.93
N ASN A 209 -1.66 -0.34 -2.84
CA ASN A 209 -2.73 0.63 -2.67
C ASN A 209 -2.19 2.01 -2.29
N GLN A 210 -1.99 2.85 -3.31
CA GLN A 210 -1.47 4.21 -3.17
C GLN A 210 -2.36 5.15 -2.34
N SER A 211 -3.64 4.79 -2.13
CA SER A 211 -4.59 5.59 -1.36
C SER A 211 -4.70 5.19 0.11
N ALA A 212 -4.13 4.05 0.50
CA ALA A 212 -4.11 3.59 1.88
C ALA A 212 -3.21 4.50 2.73
N GLN A 213 -3.67 4.87 3.92
CA GLN A 213 -2.85 5.54 4.91
C GLN A 213 -2.11 4.49 5.72
N ILE A 214 -0.77 4.57 5.76
CA ILE A 214 0.07 3.63 6.50
C ILE A 214 1.02 4.47 7.35
N ARG A 215 1.06 4.19 8.65
CA ARG A 215 1.98 4.86 9.59
C ARG A 215 3.42 4.56 9.20
N GLU A 216 4.32 5.51 9.45
CA GLU A 216 5.76 5.36 9.18
C GLU A 216 6.35 4.15 9.93
N GLU A 217 5.97 3.98 11.20
CA GLU A 217 6.36 2.84 12.04
C GLU A 217 5.99 1.48 11.42
N THR A 218 4.81 1.41 10.78
CA THR A 218 4.33 0.20 10.11
C THR A 218 5.07 -0.06 8.81
N LEU A 219 5.38 1.00 8.04
CA LEU A 219 6.23 0.88 6.85
C LEU A 219 7.63 0.40 7.22
N ASP A 220 8.23 0.92 8.28
CA ASP A 220 9.56 0.52 8.74
C ASP A 220 9.61 -0.95 9.16
N LEU A 221 8.55 -1.44 9.81
CA LEU A 221 8.40 -2.85 10.16
C LEU A 221 8.23 -3.74 8.92
N LEU A 222 7.43 -3.32 7.93
CA LEU A 222 7.30 -4.06 6.68
C LEU A 222 8.63 -4.06 5.89
N LEU A 223 9.38 -2.96 5.96
CA LEU A 223 10.66 -2.80 5.30
C LEU A 223 11.77 -3.67 5.91
N SER A 224 11.74 -3.95 7.21
CA SER A 224 12.67 -4.90 7.84
C SER A 224 12.43 -6.34 7.39
N GLU A 225 11.18 -6.71 7.15
CA GLU A 225 10.81 -8.07 6.72
C GLU A 225 10.86 -8.23 5.18
N ALA A 226 10.74 -7.14 4.43
CA ALA A 226 10.72 -7.12 2.96
C ALA A 226 11.85 -7.92 2.26
N PRO A 227 13.10 -8.00 2.76
CA PRO A 227 14.14 -8.81 2.11
C PRO A 227 13.75 -10.29 1.89
N HIS A 228 12.87 -10.83 2.74
CA HIS A 228 12.40 -12.22 2.67
C HIS A 228 11.11 -12.38 1.83
N HIS A 229 10.48 -11.27 1.45
CA HIS A 229 9.19 -11.23 0.75
C HIS A 229 9.32 -10.53 -0.61
N GLN A 230 9.83 -11.26 -1.60
CA GLN A 230 10.00 -10.75 -2.96
C GLN A 230 8.74 -10.12 -3.58
N PRO A 231 7.51 -10.64 -3.35
CA PRO A 231 6.29 -10.02 -3.88
C PRO A 231 6.06 -8.58 -3.40
N TRP A 232 6.65 -8.19 -2.26
CA TRP A 232 6.50 -6.83 -1.74
C TRP A 232 7.35 -5.81 -2.49
N HIS A 233 8.45 -6.22 -3.13
CA HIS A 233 9.48 -5.29 -3.60
C HIS A 233 8.97 -4.27 -4.63
N ASP A 234 8.26 -4.72 -5.66
CA ASP A 234 7.71 -3.83 -6.70
C ASP A 234 6.62 -2.88 -6.17
N PRO A 235 5.57 -3.35 -5.45
CA PRO A 235 4.54 -2.46 -4.92
C PRO A 235 5.11 -1.50 -3.88
N PHE A 236 6.06 -1.93 -3.05
CA PHE A 236 6.72 -1.05 -2.09
C PHE A 236 7.51 0.04 -2.83
N ALA A 237 8.35 -0.31 -3.80
CA ALA A 237 9.19 0.64 -4.54
C ALA A 237 8.40 1.70 -5.32
N ARG A 238 7.17 1.38 -5.75
CA ARG A 238 6.30 2.29 -6.51
C ARG A 238 5.41 3.16 -5.63
N ARG A 239 5.43 2.97 -4.32
CA ARG A 239 4.53 3.66 -3.40
C ARG A 239 4.91 5.15 -3.30
N PRO A 240 3.94 6.08 -3.39
CA PRO A 240 4.22 7.50 -3.19
C PRO A 240 4.49 7.81 -1.71
N GLY A 241 5.23 8.89 -1.45
CA GLY A 241 5.45 9.40 -0.09
C GLY A 241 6.42 8.55 0.75
N LEU A 242 7.23 7.70 0.12
CA LEU A 242 8.33 7.03 0.83
C LEU A 242 9.39 8.05 1.26
N SER A 243 9.88 7.91 2.48
CA SER A 243 11.02 8.67 2.96
C SER A 243 12.29 8.27 2.20
N VAL A 244 13.25 9.19 2.10
CA VAL A 244 14.58 8.91 1.51
C VAL A 244 15.24 7.72 2.21
N HIS A 245 15.07 7.62 3.54
CA HIS A 245 15.56 6.48 4.32
C HIS A 245 14.96 5.14 3.85
N ALA A 246 13.64 5.07 3.67
CA ALA A 246 12.97 3.87 3.22
C ALA A 246 13.42 3.46 1.80
N ILE A 247 13.57 4.43 0.90
CA ILE A 247 14.03 4.18 -0.47
C ILE A 247 15.47 3.65 -0.49
N THR A 248 16.36 4.27 0.29
CA THR A 248 17.75 3.82 0.43
C THR A 248 17.81 2.39 0.97
N ARG A 249 17.01 2.04 1.99
CA ARG A 249 16.93 0.68 2.51
C ARG A 249 16.41 -0.32 1.47
N LEU A 250 15.37 0.01 0.70
CA LEU A 250 14.89 -0.84 -0.40
C LEU A 250 16.02 -1.14 -1.41
N ALA A 251 16.82 -0.14 -1.77
CA ALA A 251 17.92 -0.30 -2.73
C ALA A 251 18.96 -1.37 -2.33
N HIS A 252 19.10 -1.67 -1.04
CA HIS A 252 20.02 -2.70 -0.54
C HIS A 252 19.64 -4.11 -0.99
N PHE A 253 18.38 -4.38 -1.35
CA PHE A 253 17.94 -5.74 -1.68
C PHE A 253 17.03 -5.87 -2.91
N VAL A 254 16.33 -4.82 -3.36
CA VAL A 254 15.42 -4.91 -4.52
C VAL A 254 16.12 -5.26 -5.84
N ALA A 255 15.42 -5.85 -6.81
CA ALA A 255 16.01 -6.14 -8.12
C ALA A 255 16.45 -4.86 -8.86
N GLN A 256 17.45 -4.98 -9.75
CA GLN A 256 17.97 -3.86 -10.53
C GLN A 256 16.89 -3.16 -11.36
N SER A 257 15.89 -3.89 -11.87
CA SER A 257 14.77 -3.32 -12.62
C SER A 257 13.94 -2.30 -11.82
N LEU A 258 14.00 -2.35 -10.48
CA LEU A 258 13.31 -1.40 -9.60
C LEU A 258 14.16 -0.18 -9.25
N PHE A 259 15.44 -0.16 -9.60
CA PHE A 259 16.31 0.99 -9.33
C PHE A 259 15.85 2.24 -10.08
N GLU A 260 15.44 2.11 -11.35
CA GLU A 260 14.93 3.24 -12.12
C GLU A 260 13.66 3.81 -11.48
N VAL A 261 12.82 2.94 -10.90
CA VAL A 261 11.61 3.34 -10.18
C VAL A 261 11.97 4.10 -8.90
N LEU A 262 12.89 3.57 -8.10
CA LEU A 262 13.35 4.23 -6.87
C LEU A 262 14.01 5.58 -7.18
N SER A 263 14.88 5.64 -8.18
CA SER A 263 15.62 6.87 -8.52
C SER A 263 14.75 7.96 -9.13
N ALA A 264 13.61 7.59 -9.73
CA ALA A 264 12.63 8.52 -10.28
C ALA A 264 11.63 9.02 -9.22
N HIS A 265 11.75 8.61 -7.96
CA HIS A 265 10.84 9.02 -6.90
C HIS A 265 10.97 10.54 -6.63
N PRO A 266 9.85 11.29 -6.52
CA PRO A 266 9.87 12.76 -6.42
C PRO A 266 10.58 13.30 -5.17
N GLU A 267 10.62 12.52 -4.10
CA GLU A 267 11.31 12.89 -2.85
C GLU A 267 12.85 12.85 -2.96
N ILE A 268 13.39 12.22 -4.00
CA ILE A 268 14.84 12.03 -4.15
C ILE A 268 15.46 13.22 -4.87
N ARG A 269 16.42 13.85 -4.21
CA ARG A 269 17.29 14.85 -4.82
C ARG A 269 18.39 14.17 -5.63
N LYS A 270 19.00 14.93 -6.54
CA LYS A 270 20.08 14.43 -7.40
C LYS A 270 21.22 13.81 -6.60
N GLU A 271 21.58 14.41 -5.47
CA GLU A 271 22.68 13.92 -4.62
C GLU A 271 22.36 12.58 -3.96
N GLU A 272 21.10 12.36 -3.56
CA GLU A 272 20.62 11.12 -2.94
C GLU A 272 20.48 10.00 -3.98
N ALA A 273 20.05 10.34 -5.20
CA ALA A 273 19.99 9.39 -6.32
C ALA A 273 21.38 8.81 -6.64
N GLU A 274 22.44 9.63 -6.56
CA GLU A 274 23.81 9.18 -6.77
C GLU A 274 24.28 8.21 -5.65
N GLU A 275 23.84 8.43 -4.40
CA GLU A 275 24.14 7.51 -3.29
C GLU A 275 23.46 6.16 -3.47
N ILE A 276 22.17 6.17 -3.84
CA ILE A 276 21.42 4.96 -4.17
C ILE A 276 22.06 4.23 -5.37
N ALA A 277 22.55 4.96 -6.37
CA ALA A 277 23.24 4.39 -7.52
C ALA A 277 24.54 3.66 -7.12
N GLU A 278 25.32 4.20 -6.18
CA GLU A 278 26.53 3.55 -5.66
C GLU A 278 26.19 2.25 -4.90
N ILE A 279 25.09 2.22 -4.14
CA ILE A 279 24.59 1.01 -3.47
C ILE A 279 24.25 -0.08 -4.51
N VAL A 280 23.50 0.29 -5.56
CA VAL A 280 23.13 -0.65 -6.62
C VAL A 280 24.36 -1.13 -7.41
N GLN A 281 25.31 -0.24 -7.71
CA GLN A 281 26.54 -0.63 -8.39
C GLN A 281 27.35 -1.65 -7.57
N LEU A 282 27.48 -1.44 -6.25
CA LEU A 282 28.15 -2.39 -5.37
C LEU A 282 27.47 -3.76 -5.40
N ARG A 283 26.14 -3.80 -5.47
CA ARG A 283 25.39 -5.06 -5.64
C ARG A 283 25.66 -5.74 -6.96
N MET A 284 25.74 -4.98 -8.05
CA MET A 284 26.06 -5.54 -9.37
C MET A 284 27.42 -6.22 -9.38
N GLU A 285 28.43 -5.60 -8.75
CA GLU A 285 29.77 -6.19 -8.59
C GLU A 285 29.72 -7.49 -7.77
N ARG A 286 28.74 -7.62 -6.87
CA ARG A 286 28.46 -8.82 -6.08
C ARG A 286 27.35 -9.71 -6.67
N SER A 287 27.15 -9.67 -7.98
CA SER A 287 26.17 -10.51 -8.70
C SER A 287 24.73 -10.38 -8.20
N GLY A 288 24.35 -9.21 -7.70
CA GLY A 288 22.99 -8.90 -7.24
C GLY A 288 22.71 -9.28 -5.78
N ALA A 289 23.70 -9.80 -5.04
CA ALA A 289 23.54 -10.14 -3.62
C ALA A 289 22.99 -8.96 -2.82
N PRO A 290 22.05 -9.17 -1.88
CA PRO A 290 21.62 -8.13 -0.96
C PRO A 290 22.80 -7.60 -0.14
N LEU A 291 22.77 -6.30 0.16
CA LEU A 291 23.71 -5.66 1.07
C LEU A 291 23.11 -5.59 2.47
N THR A 292 24.00 -5.55 3.45
CA THR A 292 23.72 -5.30 4.86
C THR A 292 24.34 -3.97 5.25
N ASP A 293 23.80 -3.34 6.29
CA ASP A 293 24.33 -2.05 6.79
C ASP A 293 25.81 -2.16 7.23
N ASP A 294 26.26 -3.35 7.61
CA ASP A 294 27.63 -3.65 8.03
C ASP A 294 28.62 -3.88 6.87
N ASP A 295 28.19 -3.71 5.62
CA ASP A 295 29.05 -3.96 4.47
C ASP A 295 30.26 -3.01 4.43
N PRO A 296 31.50 -3.53 4.51
CA PRO A 296 32.70 -2.70 4.74
C PRO A 296 33.03 -1.75 3.58
N GLU A 297 32.48 -2.00 2.39
CA GLU A 297 32.71 -1.16 1.21
C GLU A 297 31.73 0.02 1.11
N LEU A 298 30.59 -0.02 1.81
CA LEU A 298 29.59 1.05 1.79
C LEU A 298 30.16 2.38 2.30
N PRO A 299 30.81 2.45 3.49
CA PRO A 299 31.40 3.69 3.98
C PRO A 299 32.45 4.27 3.01
N SER A 300 33.28 3.42 2.41
CA SER A 300 34.32 3.85 1.49
C SER A 300 33.77 4.34 0.15
N ARG A 301 32.63 3.82 -0.32
CA ARG A 301 31.92 4.36 -1.49
C ARG A 301 31.25 5.70 -1.17
N ARG A 302 30.57 5.80 -0.03
CA ARG A 302 29.95 7.05 0.45
C ARG A 302 30.98 8.20 0.52
N ALA A 303 32.17 7.93 1.08
CA ALA A 303 33.25 8.90 1.15
C ALA A 303 33.73 9.37 -0.25
N ARG A 304 33.88 8.44 -1.21
CA ARG A 304 34.25 8.77 -2.60
C ARG A 304 33.18 9.62 -3.29
N LEU A 305 31.91 9.31 -3.07
CA LEU A 305 30.81 10.08 -3.64
C LEU A 305 30.78 11.51 -3.11
N LEU A 306 30.82 11.68 -1.78
CA LEU A 306 30.82 13.00 -1.16
C LEU A 306 32.01 13.85 -1.58
N ALA A 307 33.17 13.23 -1.77
CA ALA A 307 34.35 13.91 -2.30
C ALA A 307 34.13 14.44 -3.72
N ARG A 308 33.50 13.66 -4.61
CA ARG A 308 33.15 14.10 -5.97
C ARG A 308 32.12 15.23 -5.96
N GLN A 309 31.19 15.21 -5.02
CA GLN A 309 30.17 16.25 -4.83
C GLN A 309 30.73 17.51 -4.13
N GLY A 310 31.95 17.47 -3.61
CA GLY A 310 32.55 18.57 -2.83
C GLY A 310 31.92 18.77 -1.45
N ARG A 311 31.18 17.77 -0.95
CA ARG A 311 30.49 17.78 0.35
C ARG A 311 31.26 17.03 1.44
N LEU A 312 32.44 16.52 1.12
CA LEU A 312 33.34 15.92 2.10
C LEU A 312 34.18 17.02 2.74
N ASP A 313 33.64 17.61 3.81
CA ASP A 313 34.21 18.76 4.52
C ASP A 313 34.38 18.50 6.03
N SER A 314 34.69 19.55 6.80
CA SER A 314 34.91 19.43 8.25
C SER A 314 33.66 19.04 9.01
N ASP A 315 32.52 19.63 8.65
CA ASP A 315 31.25 19.41 9.33
C ASP A 315 30.82 17.94 9.16
N MET A 316 30.95 17.39 7.94
CA MET A 316 30.66 15.97 7.67
C MET A 316 31.55 15.01 8.46
N ILE A 317 32.84 15.35 8.64
CA ILE A 317 33.75 14.54 9.48
C ILE A 317 33.36 14.64 10.95
N GLU A 318 33.00 15.82 11.44
CA GLU A 318 32.56 16.02 12.82
C GLU A 318 31.27 15.25 13.13
N ASP A 319 30.29 15.26 12.22
CA ASP A 319 29.07 14.46 12.32
C ASP A 319 29.38 12.95 12.33
N ALA A 320 30.26 12.49 11.45
CA ALA A 320 30.69 11.09 11.42
C ALA A 320 31.40 10.66 12.72
N ILE A 321 32.17 11.58 13.34
CA ILE A 321 32.81 11.34 14.64
C ILE A 321 31.75 11.20 15.74
N ALA A 322 30.75 12.09 15.77
CA ALA A 322 29.67 12.02 16.74
C ALA A 322 28.88 10.70 16.65
N ASN A 323 28.69 10.20 15.43
CA ASN A 323 28.02 8.93 15.14
C ASN A 323 28.94 7.69 15.25
N GLY A 324 30.24 7.87 15.49
CA GLY A 324 31.19 6.77 15.67
C GLY A 324 31.53 6.00 14.38
N GLU A 325 31.32 6.58 13.19
CA GLU A 325 31.49 5.93 11.89
C GLU A 325 32.97 5.79 11.48
N ARG A 326 33.72 4.98 12.22
CA ARG A 326 35.19 4.91 12.09
C ARG A 326 35.67 4.53 10.68
N ILE A 327 35.00 3.59 10.01
CA ILE A 327 35.38 3.14 8.66
C ILE A 327 35.22 4.30 7.66
N PHE A 328 34.10 5.02 7.74
CA PHE A 328 33.85 6.20 6.92
C PHE A 328 34.93 7.27 7.14
N ILE A 329 35.26 7.57 8.40
CA ILE A 329 36.27 8.59 8.74
C ILE A 329 37.64 8.24 8.13
N PHE A 330 38.05 6.97 8.19
CA PHE A 330 39.33 6.54 7.63
C PHE A 330 39.36 6.71 6.10
N ALA A 331 38.30 6.26 5.42
CA ALA A 331 38.16 6.42 3.97
C ALA A 331 38.13 7.91 3.57
N ALA A 332 37.40 8.73 4.33
CA ALA A 332 37.29 10.16 4.10
C ALA A 332 38.64 10.89 4.27
N LEU A 333 39.34 10.64 5.37
CA LEU A 333 40.68 11.21 5.62
C LEU A 333 41.68 10.78 4.54
N SER A 334 41.57 9.54 4.04
CA SER A 334 42.43 9.04 2.96
C SER A 334 42.26 9.86 1.68
N ILE A 335 41.01 10.13 1.31
CA ILE A 335 40.67 10.89 0.10
C ILE A 335 41.07 12.37 0.28
N MET A 336 40.73 12.99 1.41
CA MET A 336 40.98 14.41 1.66
C MET A 336 42.47 14.72 1.77
N ALA A 337 43.23 13.93 2.53
CA ALA A 337 44.67 14.14 2.69
C ALA A 337 45.51 13.60 1.51
N ARG A 338 44.89 12.80 0.62
CA ARG A 338 45.55 12.02 -0.43
C ARG A 338 46.64 11.10 0.13
N VAL A 339 46.31 10.38 1.20
CA VAL A 339 47.22 9.49 1.94
C VAL A 339 46.60 8.09 1.99
N PRO A 340 47.37 7.01 1.73
CA PRO A 340 46.85 5.65 1.88
C PRO A 340 46.30 5.37 3.28
N GLU A 341 45.16 4.66 3.38
CA GLU A 341 44.52 4.31 4.65
C GLU A 341 45.48 3.62 5.64
N ALA A 342 46.41 2.80 5.16
CA ALA A 342 47.42 2.13 5.98
C ALA A 342 48.34 3.11 6.75
N LEU A 343 48.65 4.28 6.16
CA LEU A 343 49.45 5.31 6.84
C LEU A 343 48.60 6.10 7.84
N ILE A 344 47.32 6.33 7.54
CA ILE A 344 46.37 6.95 8.48
C ILE A 344 46.20 6.06 9.71
N GLU A 345 46.02 4.75 9.50
CA GLU A 345 45.96 3.77 10.58
C GLU A 345 47.25 3.78 11.42
N LYS A 346 48.43 3.88 10.79
CA LYS A 346 49.71 4.02 11.48
C LYS A 346 49.79 5.29 12.33
N ILE A 347 49.35 6.44 11.81
CA ILE A 347 49.31 7.71 12.55
C ILE A 347 48.37 7.58 13.75
N ILE A 348 47.17 7.05 13.53
CA ILE A 348 46.14 6.96 14.57
C ILE A 348 46.56 5.96 15.67
N SER A 349 47.08 4.79 15.28
CA SER A 349 47.56 3.76 16.22
C SER A 349 48.81 4.19 16.99
N SER A 350 49.62 5.10 16.45
CA SER A 350 50.75 5.69 17.18
C SER A 350 50.34 6.62 18.33
N GLN A 351 49.04 6.94 18.45
CA GLN A 351 48.49 7.83 19.46
C GLN A 351 49.24 9.17 19.56
N SER A 352 49.66 9.72 18.41
CA SER A 352 50.39 10.98 18.31
C SER A 352 49.43 12.16 18.07
N PRO A 353 49.19 13.04 19.07
CA PRO A 353 48.38 14.25 18.90
C PRO A 353 48.89 15.12 17.75
N GLN A 354 50.21 15.27 17.64
CA GLN A 354 50.88 16.08 16.63
C GLN A 354 50.66 15.50 15.23
N GLY A 355 50.79 14.17 15.07
CA GLY A 355 50.59 13.48 13.81
C GLY A 355 49.15 13.57 13.32
N MET A 356 48.17 13.38 14.22
CA MET A 356 46.74 13.53 13.89
C MET A 356 46.38 14.98 13.54
N THR A 357 46.95 15.96 14.23
CA THR A 357 46.77 17.39 13.91
C THR A 357 47.30 17.71 12.52
N ALA A 358 48.50 17.23 12.21
CA ALA A 358 49.12 17.45 10.91
C ALA A 358 48.37 16.74 9.77
N LEU A 359 47.81 15.55 10.02
CA LEU A 359 46.95 14.85 9.08
C LEU A 359 45.66 15.62 8.80
N ALA A 360 44.99 16.13 9.84
CA ALA A 360 43.78 16.92 9.70
C ALA A 360 44.04 18.24 8.94
N TRP A 361 45.18 18.88 9.20
CA TRP A 361 45.62 20.05 8.44
C TRP A 361 45.83 19.75 6.96
N ARG A 362 46.53 18.65 6.64
CA ARG A 362 46.72 18.21 5.24
C ARG A 362 45.40 17.86 4.55
N ALA A 363 44.44 17.31 5.29
CA ALA A 363 43.09 17.03 4.80
C ALA A 363 42.26 18.32 4.58
N GLY A 364 42.77 19.50 4.94
CA GLY A 364 42.03 20.77 4.81
C GLY A 364 40.91 20.91 5.84
N LEU A 365 40.95 20.16 6.94
CA LEU A 365 39.93 20.20 7.99
C LEU A 365 40.12 21.40 8.93
N SER A 366 39.09 21.72 9.71
CA SER A 366 39.17 22.75 10.74
C SER A 366 40.10 22.32 11.89
N PRO A 367 40.73 23.28 12.61
CA PRO A 367 41.45 22.99 13.85
C PRO A 367 40.55 22.34 14.93
N HIS A 368 39.24 22.57 14.86
CA HIS A 368 38.27 21.93 15.75
C HIS A 368 38.14 20.44 15.44
N ALA A 369 37.85 20.09 14.19
CA ALA A 369 37.83 18.71 13.71
C ALA A 369 39.14 17.97 14.04
N ALA A 370 40.30 18.63 13.89
CA ALA A 370 41.59 18.05 14.26
C ALA A 370 41.67 17.65 15.75
N THR A 371 41.07 18.44 16.64
CA THR A 371 40.98 18.13 18.07
C THR A 371 40.01 16.97 18.33
N GLN A 372 38.86 16.95 17.65
CA GLN A 372 37.88 15.87 17.76
C GLN A 372 38.44 14.53 17.27
N ILE A 373 39.18 14.53 16.16
CA ILE A 373 39.88 13.33 15.65
C ILE A 373 40.84 12.77 16.71
N GLN A 374 41.62 13.62 17.40
CA GLN A 374 42.52 13.16 18.45
C GLN A 374 41.77 12.45 19.58
N ILE A 375 40.68 13.04 20.06
CA ILE A 375 39.95 12.56 21.24
C ILE A 375 39.13 11.31 20.89
N HIS A 376 38.33 11.35 19.83
CA HIS A 376 37.33 10.32 19.56
C HIS A 376 37.86 9.21 18.64
N VAL A 377 38.64 9.57 17.62
CA VAL A 377 39.19 8.59 16.67
C VAL A 377 40.52 8.02 17.19
N GLY A 378 41.40 8.89 17.70
CA GLY A 378 42.68 8.56 18.30
C GLY A 378 42.60 8.03 19.73
N ARG A 379 41.44 8.19 20.40
CA ARG A 379 41.22 7.82 21.81
C ARG A 379 42.25 8.46 22.75
N ILE A 380 42.70 9.67 22.42
CA ILE A 380 43.66 10.43 23.25
C ILE A 380 42.89 11.13 24.37
N PRO A 381 43.29 10.98 25.65
CA PRO A 381 42.65 11.69 26.75
C PRO A 381 42.65 13.22 26.51
N PRO A 382 41.57 13.95 26.79
CA PRO A 382 41.49 15.40 26.53
C PRO A 382 42.65 16.21 27.12
N ALA A 383 43.18 15.79 28.28
CA ALA A 383 44.33 16.43 28.92
C ALA A 383 45.67 16.27 28.17
N LYS A 384 45.75 15.31 27.24
CA LYS A 384 46.94 15.01 26.42
C LYS A 384 46.76 15.40 24.95
N ALA A 385 45.54 15.72 24.52
CA ALA A 385 45.28 16.23 23.18
C ALA A 385 45.85 17.65 23.03
N LEU A 386 46.24 18.02 21.82
CA LEU A 386 46.65 19.40 21.53
C LEU A 386 45.38 20.26 21.52
N PRO A 387 45.26 21.24 22.43
CA PRO A 387 44.10 22.11 22.47
C PRO A 387 44.13 23.11 21.32
N LEU A 388 42.95 23.62 20.95
CA LEU A 388 42.83 24.76 20.05
C LEU A 388 43.66 25.96 20.55
N ALA A 389 44.45 26.57 19.65
CA ALA A 389 45.17 27.79 19.99
C ALA A 389 44.21 28.99 20.09
N SER A 390 44.63 30.03 20.81
CA SER A 390 43.83 31.24 21.02
C SER A 390 43.29 31.84 19.71
N GLY A 391 41.97 31.97 19.64
CA GLY A 391 41.26 32.46 18.45
C GLY A 391 40.96 31.40 17.39
N GLY A 392 40.92 30.11 17.75
CA GLY A 392 40.53 29.03 16.84
C GLY A 392 41.60 28.66 15.82
N ARG A 393 42.87 28.93 16.12
CA ARG A 393 44.01 28.66 15.23
C ARG A 393 44.62 27.28 15.47
N TRP A 394 45.42 26.83 14.50
CA TRP A 394 46.20 25.60 14.63
C TRP A 394 47.17 25.66 15.82
N PRO A 395 47.32 24.57 16.59
CA PRO A 395 48.23 24.51 17.72
C PRO A 395 49.70 24.34 17.32
N LEU A 396 49.96 23.96 16.07
CA LEU A 396 51.29 23.75 15.52
C LEU A 396 51.54 24.72 14.36
N SER A 397 52.80 25.08 14.15
CA SER A 397 53.20 25.84 12.95
C SER A 397 53.10 24.95 11.70
N GLU A 398 52.95 25.55 10.51
CA GLU A 398 52.94 24.78 9.25
C GLU A 398 54.23 23.97 9.04
N SER A 399 55.38 24.50 9.47
CA SER A 399 56.66 23.77 9.46
C SER A 399 56.63 22.53 10.35
N ASP A 400 56.04 22.62 11.54
CA ASP A 400 55.94 21.48 12.45
C ASP A 400 54.97 20.43 11.90
N MET A 401 53.85 20.86 11.31
CA MET A 401 52.87 19.95 10.70
C MET A 401 53.48 19.21 9.51
N ARG A 402 54.24 19.90 8.64
CA ARG A 402 55.00 19.25 7.56
C ARG A 402 56.00 18.23 8.09
N TRP A 403 56.78 18.60 9.11
CA TRP A 403 57.76 17.70 9.71
C TRP A 403 57.10 16.43 10.27
N GLN A 404 55.94 16.55 10.92
CA GLN A 404 55.19 15.40 11.41
C GLN A 404 54.73 14.48 10.27
N LEU A 405 54.24 15.05 9.16
CA LEU A 405 53.83 14.26 7.99
C LEU A 405 55.02 13.51 7.36
N GLU A 406 56.18 14.18 7.22
CA GLU A 406 57.41 13.57 6.72
C GLU A 406 57.90 12.43 7.60
N PHE A 407 57.79 12.57 8.93
CA PHE A 407 58.14 11.53 9.88
C PHE A 407 57.36 10.23 9.65
N PHE A 408 56.09 10.33 9.23
CA PHE A 408 55.27 9.18 8.87
C PHE A 408 55.46 8.72 7.40
N GLY A 409 56.36 9.35 6.65
CA GLY A 409 56.66 9.01 5.26
C GLY A 409 55.75 9.68 4.23
N ILE A 410 54.98 10.69 4.64
CA ILE A 410 54.05 11.41 3.78
C ILE A 410 54.77 12.65 3.23
N LYS A 411 55.20 12.58 1.96
CA LYS A 411 55.84 13.70 1.25
C LYS A 411 54.78 14.62 0.63
N GLU A 412 55.14 15.88 0.39
CA GLU A 412 54.26 16.86 -0.28
C GLU A 412 53.83 16.39 -1.67
#